data_AF-A0A963INY6-F1
#
_entry.id   AF-A0A963INY6-F1
#
_cell.length_a   1.000
_cell.length_b   1.000
_cell.length_c   1.000
_cell.angle_alpha   90.00
_cell.angle_beta   90.00
_cell.angle_gamma   90.00
#
_symmetry.space_group_name_H-M   'P 1'
#
loop_
_entity.id
_entity.type
_entity.pdbx_description
1 polymer ?
#
loop_
_entity_poly.entity_id
_entity_poly.type
_entity_poly.pdbx_seq_one_letter_code
_entity_poly.pdbx_strand_id
1 'polypeptide(L)'
;ILCRSRGIEVRRDQKAINYGDSIRQFMDRIGAAGHVVLILSDAYFKSEYCMYELRRIHENRSFAKRVNPIVLKGTRFHKAADRLPYIDHWQAEIDELQSGLARLSDPKYTGQARDELDGYAENRRLTDTLLSILADMNTLTEDVHVDSDFAALLDRIAPAPNGPPDDAFRARITDEIRRILTHGNRLSEALQAALSDAGIPPAADLAASLCAADPEKALEDLLFPATRSTLALLDPRHQEFADTWNDAKAALAWLSLLAVDGASLGLAQRNALADGRLSFEIVVETPLGVELVSSRHRQSAICAH
;
A
#
# COMPACT_ATOMS: atom_id res chain seq x y z
N ILE A 1 -14.35 2.81 -4.28
CA ILE A 1 -14.21 4.27 -4.50
C ILE A 1 -12.77 4.58 -4.93
N LEU A 2 -11.76 4.01 -4.25
CA LEU A 2 -10.33 4.10 -4.58
C LEU A 2 -9.91 3.72 -6.02
N CYS A 3 -10.38 2.60 -6.59
CA CYS A 3 -10.01 2.25 -7.97
C CYS A 3 -10.50 3.29 -8.98
N ARG A 4 -11.71 3.81 -8.80
CA ARG A 4 -12.29 4.84 -9.68
C ARG A 4 -11.53 6.17 -9.60
N SER A 5 -11.05 6.57 -8.43
CA SER A 5 -10.22 7.77 -8.29
C SER A 5 -8.83 7.64 -8.94
N ARG A 6 -8.39 6.41 -9.23
CA ARG A 6 -7.16 6.13 -10.00
C ARG A 6 -7.42 5.81 -11.48
N GLY A 7 -8.63 6.02 -11.97
CA GLY A 7 -8.99 5.68 -13.35
C GLY A 7 -9.00 4.17 -13.64
N ILE A 8 -8.98 3.32 -12.61
CA ILE A 8 -9.01 1.86 -12.74
C ILE A 8 -10.47 1.41 -12.83
N GLU A 9 -10.85 0.85 -13.98
CA GLU A 9 -12.11 0.14 -14.15
C GLU A 9 -12.01 -1.26 -13.52
N VAL A 10 -12.72 -1.49 -12.42
CA VAL A 10 -12.78 -2.81 -11.78
C VAL A 10 -13.93 -3.61 -12.33
N ARG A 11 -13.63 -4.78 -12.89
CA ARG A 11 -14.61 -5.80 -13.25
C ARG A 11 -14.52 -6.94 -12.25
N ARG A 12 -15.64 -7.23 -11.57
CA ARG A 12 -15.75 -8.37 -10.64
C ARG A 12 -16.58 -9.47 -11.28
N ASP A 13 -16.13 -10.70 -11.08
CA ASP A 13 -16.68 -11.94 -11.62
C ASP A 13 -18.19 -12.10 -11.37
N GLN A 14 -18.67 -11.77 -10.17
CA GLN A 14 -20.09 -11.94 -9.80
C GLN A 14 -21.10 -11.04 -10.53
N LYS A 15 -20.68 -10.03 -11.33
CA LYS A 15 -21.61 -9.09 -11.99
C LYS A 15 -21.59 -9.13 -13.52
N ALA A 16 -20.77 -9.97 -14.14
CA ALA A 16 -20.59 -9.95 -15.59
C ALA A 16 -20.88 -11.28 -16.30
N ILE A 17 -21.30 -12.30 -15.56
CA ILE A 17 -21.87 -13.55 -16.09
C ILE A 17 -23.39 -13.47 -15.87
N ASN A 18 -24.17 -13.38 -16.94
CA ASN A 18 -25.62 -13.49 -16.85
C ASN A 18 -26.03 -14.96 -16.71
N TYR A 19 -27.25 -15.20 -16.25
CA TYR A 19 -27.82 -16.54 -16.19
C TYR A 19 -27.78 -17.20 -17.59
N GLY A 20 -27.04 -18.31 -17.71
CA GLY A 20 -26.84 -19.06 -18.97
C GLY A 20 -25.55 -18.75 -19.73
N ASP A 21 -24.73 -17.78 -19.29
CA ASP A 21 -23.47 -17.45 -19.93
C ASP A 21 -22.37 -18.51 -19.64
N SER A 22 -21.51 -18.76 -20.64
CA SER A 22 -20.35 -19.65 -20.49
C SER A 22 -19.30 -19.01 -19.59
N ILE A 23 -19.10 -19.61 -18.40
CA ILE A 23 -18.03 -19.27 -17.46
C ILE A 23 -16.66 -19.31 -18.17
N ARG A 24 -16.42 -20.29 -19.06
CA ARG A 24 -15.17 -20.40 -19.82
C ARG A 24 -14.94 -19.21 -20.77
N GLN A 25 -15.94 -18.81 -21.57
CA GLN A 25 -15.80 -17.65 -22.48
C GLN A 25 -15.65 -16.31 -21.74
N PHE A 26 -16.17 -16.23 -20.52
CA PHE A 26 -15.94 -15.09 -19.65
C PHE A 26 -14.50 -15.07 -19.12
N MET A 27 -14.00 -16.21 -18.65
CA MET A 27 -12.62 -16.35 -18.16
C MET A 27 -11.56 -16.12 -19.24
N ASP A 28 -11.81 -16.54 -20.49
CA ASP A 28 -10.91 -16.27 -21.61
C ASP A 28 -10.76 -14.75 -21.89
N ARG A 29 -11.82 -13.96 -21.67
CA ARG A 29 -11.77 -12.49 -21.77
C ARG A 29 -10.96 -11.84 -20.65
N ILE A 30 -11.03 -12.37 -19.42
CA ILE A 30 -10.23 -11.91 -18.27
C ILE A 30 -8.75 -12.25 -18.46
N GLY A 31 -8.47 -13.42 -19.07
CA GLY A 31 -7.12 -13.84 -19.44
C GLY A 31 -6.34 -12.81 -20.25
N ALA A 32 -7.01 -11.90 -20.98
CA ALA A 32 -6.41 -10.82 -21.77
C ALA A 32 -6.26 -9.46 -21.05
N ALA A 33 -6.73 -9.32 -19.80
CA ALA A 33 -6.71 -8.05 -19.07
C ALA A 33 -5.26 -7.57 -18.74
N GLY A 34 -5.01 -6.26 -18.73
CA GLY A 34 -3.67 -5.72 -18.42
C GLY A 34 -3.14 -6.11 -17.03
N HIS A 35 -4.06 -6.22 -16.04
CA HIS A 35 -3.78 -6.67 -14.68
C HIS A 35 -4.87 -7.61 -14.18
N VAL A 36 -4.49 -8.60 -13.38
CA VAL A 36 -5.39 -9.57 -12.73
C VAL A 36 -5.10 -9.57 -11.23
N VAL A 37 -6.15 -9.46 -10.41
CA VAL A 37 -6.03 -9.54 -8.94
C VAL A 37 -6.57 -10.89 -8.49
N LEU A 38 -5.72 -11.70 -7.88
CA LEU A 38 -6.10 -13.04 -7.39
C LEU A 38 -6.26 -13.01 -5.88
N ILE A 39 -7.39 -13.51 -5.38
CA ILE A 39 -7.61 -13.69 -3.94
C ILE A 39 -7.35 -15.16 -3.61
N LEU A 40 -6.17 -15.43 -3.05
CA LEU A 40 -5.66 -16.78 -2.85
C LEU A 40 -6.07 -17.30 -1.47
N SER A 41 -6.70 -18.47 -1.47
CA SER A 41 -7.15 -19.18 -0.27
C SER A 41 -6.95 -20.68 -0.44
N ASP A 42 -7.10 -21.46 0.63
CA ASP A 42 -7.10 -22.92 0.55
C ASP A 42 -8.18 -23.43 -0.43
N ALA A 43 -9.39 -22.85 -0.35
CA ALA A 43 -10.49 -23.16 -1.24
C ALA A 43 -10.20 -22.79 -2.70
N TYR A 44 -9.45 -21.71 -2.95
CA TYR A 44 -9.03 -21.32 -4.30
C TYR A 44 -8.19 -22.43 -4.94
N PHE A 45 -7.18 -22.93 -4.24
CA PHE A 45 -6.25 -23.94 -4.79
C PHE A 45 -6.87 -25.33 -4.98
N LYS A 46 -8.04 -25.58 -4.39
CA LYS A 46 -8.81 -26.83 -4.50
C LYS A 46 -10.05 -26.71 -5.40
N SER A 47 -10.36 -25.51 -5.89
CA SER A 47 -11.51 -25.28 -6.76
C SER A 47 -11.15 -25.51 -8.22
N GLU A 48 -11.97 -26.29 -8.93
CA GLU A 48 -11.80 -26.55 -10.37
C GLU A 48 -11.81 -25.25 -11.18
N TYR A 49 -12.78 -24.37 -10.91
CA TYR A 49 -12.93 -23.11 -11.62
C TYR A 49 -11.76 -22.17 -11.38
N CYS A 50 -11.32 -21.99 -10.12
CA CYS A 50 -10.21 -21.10 -9.79
C CYS A 50 -8.89 -21.60 -10.37
N MET A 51 -8.65 -22.92 -10.34
CA MET A 51 -7.43 -23.48 -10.93
C MET A 51 -7.48 -23.45 -12.46
N TYR A 52 -8.65 -23.62 -13.08
CA TYR A 52 -8.83 -23.39 -14.52
C TYR A 52 -8.46 -21.95 -14.90
N GLU A 53 -9.00 -20.97 -14.18
CA GLU A 53 -8.67 -19.56 -14.38
C GLU A 53 -7.15 -19.31 -14.22
N LEU A 54 -6.54 -19.84 -13.16
CA LEU A 54 -5.12 -19.68 -12.90
C LEU A 54 -4.25 -20.22 -14.04
N ARG A 55 -4.60 -21.39 -14.59
CA ARG A 55 -3.91 -21.96 -15.77
C ARG A 55 -4.03 -21.05 -16.98
N ARG A 56 -5.24 -20.57 -17.29
CA ARG A 56 -5.47 -19.65 -18.42
C ARG A 56 -4.71 -18.34 -18.28
N ILE A 57 -4.61 -17.79 -17.07
CA ILE A 57 -3.81 -16.59 -16.82
C ILE A 57 -2.32 -16.86 -17.05
N HIS A 58 -1.83 -18.03 -16.62
CA HIS A 58 -0.44 -18.46 -16.80
C HIS A 58 -0.06 -18.69 -18.27
N GLU A 59 -0.96 -19.27 -19.07
CA GLU A 59 -0.75 -19.48 -20.50
C GLU A 59 -0.55 -18.17 -21.29
N ASN A 60 -1.09 -17.05 -20.80
CA ASN A 60 -1.09 -15.76 -21.50
C ASN A 60 0.25 -14.97 -21.43
N ARG A 61 1.37 -15.61 -21.06
CA ARG A 61 2.71 -15.00 -20.87
C ARG A 61 2.71 -13.81 -19.90
N SER A 62 3.89 -13.37 -19.47
CA SER A 62 4.05 -12.23 -18.54
C SER A 62 3.26 -12.36 -17.22
N PHE A 63 3.04 -13.59 -16.75
CA PHE A 63 2.23 -13.91 -15.56
C PHE A 63 2.59 -13.02 -14.36
N ALA A 64 3.86 -13.01 -13.96
CA ALA A 64 4.35 -12.25 -12.81
C ALA A 64 4.27 -10.72 -12.99
N LYS A 65 4.03 -10.19 -14.20
CA LYS A 65 3.81 -8.75 -14.43
C LYS A 65 2.34 -8.36 -14.29
N ARG A 66 1.43 -9.24 -14.70
CA ARG A 66 -0.01 -8.95 -14.72
C ARG A 66 -0.71 -9.37 -13.44
N VAL A 67 -0.25 -10.45 -12.81
CA VAL A 67 -0.87 -11.01 -11.61
C VAL A 67 -0.48 -10.20 -10.38
N ASN A 68 -1.48 -9.95 -9.54
CA ASN A 68 -1.35 -9.27 -8.25
C ASN A 68 -2.07 -10.15 -7.21
N PRO A 69 -1.33 -11.07 -6.56
CA PRO A 69 -1.91 -11.99 -5.60
C PRO A 69 -2.13 -11.30 -4.24
N ILE A 70 -3.28 -11.60 -3.62
CA ILE A 70 -3.62 -11.27 -2.24
C ILE A 70 -3.82 -12.59 -1.52
N VAL A 71 -2.97 -12.89 -0.55
CA VAL A 71 -3.04 -14.16 0.19
C VAL A 71 -3.89 -13.98 1.43
N LEU A 72 -5.01 -14.70 1.50
CA LEU A 72 -5.87 -14.70 2.68
C LEU A 72 -5.19 -15.41 3.84
N LYS A 73 -5.50 -14.93 5.05
CA LYS A 73 -4.94 -15.48 6.29
C LYS A 73 -5.18 -16.98 6.40
N GLY A 74 -4.13 -17.71 6.80
CA GLY A 74 -4.18 -19.17 6.98
C GLY A 74 -3.86 -19.98 5.73
N THR A 75 -3.69 -19.35 4.57
CA THR A 75 -3.30 -20.03 3.33
C THR A 75 -1.80 -20.28 3.32
N ARG A 76 -1.39 -21.55 3.23
CA ARG A 76 0.02 -21.96 3.32
C ARG A 76 0.44 -22.64 2.03
N PHE A 77 1.34 -22.01 1.29
CA PHE A 77 1.92 -22.58 0.06
C PHE A 77 3.35 -22.10 -0.24
N HIS A 78 3.94 -21.33 0.69
CA HIS A 78 5.24 -20.69 0.49
C HIS A 78 6.40 -21.70 0.54
N LYS A 79 6.33 -22.68 1.45
CA LYS A 79 7.31 -23.77 1.52
C LYS A 79 6.87 -24.91 0.61
N ALA A 80 7.83 -25.65 0.06
CA ALA A 80 7.54 -26.83 -0.76
C ALA A 80 6.64 -27.85 -0.04
N ALA A 81 6.88 -28.10 1.25
CA ALA A 81 6.04 -28.98 2.07
C ALA A 81 4.59 -28.50 2.20
N ASP A 82 4.37 -27.18 2.22
CA ASP A 82 3.01 -26.60 2.30
C ASP A 82 2.25 -26.76 0.97
N ARG A 83 2.94 -27.03 -0.15
CA ARG A 83 2.32 -27.24 -1.47
C ARG A 83 1.81 -28.67 -1.67
N LEU A 84 2.41 -29.65 -0.98
CA LEU A 84 2.08 -31.07 -1.12
C LEU A 84 0.59 -31.39 -0.90
N PRO A 85 -0.12 -30.81 0.08
CA PRO A 85 -1.55 -31.08 0.27
C PRO A 85 -2.42 -30.70 -0.94
N TYR A 86 -2.06 -29.65 -1.69
CA TYR A 86 -2.79 -29.26 -2.91
C TYR A 86 -2.50 -30.21 -4.07
N ILE A 87 -1.26 -30.71 -4.12
CA ILE A 87 -0.84 -31.71 -5.09
C ILE A 87 -1.60 -33.02 -4.86
N ASP A 88 -1.67 -33.47 -3.60
CA ASP A 88 -2.40 -34.68 -3.21
C ASP A 88 -3.90 -34.54 -3.46
N HIS A 89 -4.49 -33.36 -3.19
CA HIS A 89 -5.89 -33.06 -3.50
C HIS A 89 -6.21 -33.36 -4.96
N TRP A 90 -5.46 -32.78 -5.91
CA TRP A 90 -5.73 -33.00 -7.33
C TRP A 90 -5.44 -34.42 -7.79
N GLN A 91 -4.52 -35.14 -7.12
CA GLN A 91 -4.33 -36.57 -7.37
C GLN A 91 -5.55 -37.38 -6.94
N ALA A 92 -6.13 -37.07 -5.78
CA ALA A 92 -7.32 -37.76 -5.28
C ALA A 92 -8.53 -37.56 -6.20
N GLU A 93 -8.76 -36.35 -6.71
CA GLU A 93 -9.83 -36.06 -7.68
C GLU A 93 -9.67 -36.86 -8.99
N ILE A 94 -8.43 -37.00 -9.48
CA ILE A 94 -8.10 -37.84 -10.64
C ILE A 94 -8.46 -39.30 -10.36
N ASP A 95 -7.98 -39.84 -9.23
CA ASP A 95 -8.15 -41.24 -8.87
C ASP A 95 -9.63 -41.59 -8.66
N GLU A 96 -10.40 -40.69 -8.05
CA GLU A 96 -11.84 -40.83 -7.84
C GLU A 96 -12.61 -40.90 -9.18
N LEU A 97 -12.36 -39.94 -10.08
CA LEU A 97 -13.05 -39.86 -11.35
C LEU A 97 -12.67 -41.03 -12.29
N GLN A 98 -11.39 -41.42 -12.31
CA GLN A 98 -10.93 -42.62 -13.02
C GLN A 98 -11.60 -43.89 -12.50
N SER A 99 -11.69 -44.04 -11.17
CA SER A 99 -12.38 -45.16 -10.54
C SER A 99 -13.88 -45.16 -10.83
N GLY A 100 -14.51 -43.99 -10.92
CA GLY A 100 -15.89 -43.84 -11.38
C GLY A 100 -16.09 -44.33 -12.81
N LEU A 101 -15.23 -43.87 -13.74
CA LEU A 101 -15.28 -44.23 -15.16
C LEU A 101 -15.04 -45.72 -15.39
N ALA A 102 -14.11 -46.34 -14.66
CA ALA A 102 -13.78 -47.75 -14.79
C ALA A 102 -14.90 -48.69 -14.31
N ARG A 103 -15.81 -48.21 -13.46
CA ARG A 103 -16.96 -48.98 -12.97
C ARG A 103 -18.12 -49.05 -13.96
N LEU A 104 -18.10 -48.24 -15.02
CA LEU A 104 -19.15 -48.23 -16.03
C LEU A 104 -19.04 -49.44 -16.95
N SER A 105 -20.17 -50.11 -17.20
CA SER A 105 -20.23 -51.24 -18.13
C SER A 105 -20.02 -50.83 -19.60
N ASP A 106 -20.39 -49.59 -19.96
CA ASP A 106 -20.12 -48.99 -21.27
C ASP A 106 -19.70 -47.52 -21.11
N PRO A 107 -18.40 -47.20 -21.20
CA PRO A 107 -17.90 -45.84 -21.04
C PRO A 107 -17.86 -45.05 -22.36
N LYS A 108 -18.57 -45.49 -23.42
CA LYS A 108 -18.51 -44.85 -24.74
C LYS A 108 -19.03 -43.41 -24.78
N TYR A 109 -20.00 -43.08 -23.93
CA TYR A 109 -20.68 -41.77 -23.93
C TYR A 109 -20.29 -40.85 -22.77
N THR A 110 -19.07 -41.00 -22.24
CA THR A 110 -18.56 -40.21 -21.10
C THR A 110 -17.56 -39.12 -21.50
N GLY A 111 -17.72 -38.53 -22.69
CA GLY A 111 -16.82 -37.50 -23.20
C GLY A 111 -16.58 -36.33 -22.23
N GLN A 112 -17.65 -35.79 -21.64
CA GLN A 112 -17.55 -34.66 -20.69
C GLN A 112 -16.76 -35.02 -19.42
N ALA A 113 -16.99 -36.21 -18.86
CA ALA A 113 -16.24 -36.66 -17.69
C ALA A 113 -14.75 -36.92 -18.01
N ARG A 114 -14.43 -37.29 -19.26
CA ARG A 114 -13.03 -37.39 -19.71
C ARG A 114 -12.39 -36.00 -19.87
N ASP A 115 -13.14 -35.03 -20.38
CA ASP A 115 -12.68 -33.64 -20.48
C ASP A 115 -12.40 -33.04 -19.08
N GLU A 116 -13.24 -33.36 -18.08
CA GLU A 116 -13.01 -32.98 -16.68
C GLU A 116 -11.75 -33.66 -16.10
N LEU A 117 -11.56 -34.95 -16.38
CA LEU A 117 -10.37 -35.70 -15.97
C LEU A 117 -9.09 -35.08 -16.55
N ASP A 118 -9.10 -34.69 -17.82
CA ASP A 118 -7.99 -33.97 -18.46
C ASP A 118 -7.75 -32.62 -17.76
N GLY A 119 -8.83 -31.93 -17.35
CA GLY A 119 -8.77 -30.73 -16.52
C GLY A 119 -8.08 -30.94 -15.17
N TYR A 120 -8.40 -32.03 -14.47
CA TYR A 120 -7.77 -32.39 -13.19
C TYR A 120 -6.31 -32.80 -13.36
N ALA A 121 -5.99 -33.54 -14.42
CA ALA A 121 -4.61 -33.88 -14.77
C ALA A 121 -3.77 -32.61 -14.98
N GLU A 122 -4.30 -31.60 -15.67
CA GLU A 122 -3.63 -30.31 -15.84
C GLU A 122 -3.52 -29.52 -14.53
N ASN A 123 -4.54 -29.54 -13.67
CA ASN A 123 -4.43 -28.97 -12.31
C ASN A 123 -3.26 -29.60 -11.57
N ARG A 124 -3.24 -30.93 -11.49
CA ARG A 124 -2.21 -31.70 -10.79
C ARG A 124 -0.81 -31.43 -11.34
N ARG A 125 -0.67 -31.36 -12.66
CA ARG A 125 0.60 -31.11 -13.35
C ARG A 125 1.18 -29.73 -13.06
N LEU A 126 0.33 -28.70 -13.00
CA LEU A 126 0.76 -27.30 -12.89
C LEU A 126 0.76 -26.76 -11.46
N THR A 127 0.11 -27.44 -10.51
CA THR A 127 -0.05 -26.95 -9.13
C THR A 127 1.29 -26.56 -8.50
N ASP A 128 2.29 -27.43 -8.50
CA ASP A 128 3.58 -27.12 -7.85
C ASP A 128 4.25 -25.89 -8.47
N THR A 129 4.32 -25.84 -9.81
CA THR A 129 4.91 -24.72 -10.55
C THR A 129 4.17 -23.41 -10.29
N LEU A 130 2.83 -23.40 -10.37
CA LEU A 130 2.03 -22.21 -10.19
C LEU A 130 2.12 -21.67 -8.76
N LEU A 131 2.02 -22.55 -7.76
CA LEU A 131 2.14 -22.16 -6.36
C LEU A 131 3.57 -21.72 -6.04
N SER A 132 4.59 -22.32 -6.66
CA SER A 132 5.97 -21.87 -6.51
C SER A 132 6.19 -20.47 -7.10
N ILE A 133 5.63 -20.18 -8.27
CA ILE A 133 5.68 -18.83 -8.86
C ILE A 133 4.97 -17.83 -7.95
N LEU A 134 3.75 -18.16 -7.48
CA LEU A 134 3.00 -17.28 -6.59
C LEU A 134 3.69 -17.06 -5.24
N ALA A 135 4.43 -18.06 -4.73
CA ALA A 135 5.17 -17.97 -3.48
C ALA A 135 6.46 -17.13 -3.60
N ASP A 136 7.07 -17.12 -4.80
CA ASP A 136 8.24 -16.29 -5.11
C ASP A 136 7.86 -14.83 -5.33
N MET A 137 6.60 -14.55 -5.68
CA MET A 137 6.09 -13.18 -5.73
C MET A 137 6.06 -12.58 -4.32
N ASN A 138 6.58 -11.36 -4.16
CA ASN A 138 6.42 -10.61 -2.92
C ASN A 138 4.93 -10.26 -2.73
N THR A 139 4.25 -11.06 -1.91
CA THR A 139 2.83 -10.91 -1.61
C THR A 139 2.68 -10.24 -0.24
N LEU A 140 1.93 -9.15 -0.17
CA LEU A 140 1.53 -8.58 1.11
C LEU A 140 0.38 -9.42 1.68
N THR A 141 0.30 -9.51 3.00
CA THR A 141 -0.81 -10.19 3.65
C THR A 141 -2.10 -9.39 3.49
N GLU A 142 -3.24 -10.07 3.64
CA GLU A 142 -4.55 -9.44 3.69
C GLU A 142 -4.60 -8.23 4.64
N ASP A 143 -4.09 -8.38 5.86
CA ASP A 143 -4.06 -7.31 6.88
C ASP A 143 -3.29 -6.08 6.35
N VAL A 144 -2.11 -6.27 5.75
CA VAL A 144 -1.33 -5.16 5.18
C VAL A 144 -2.05 -4.49 4.01
N HIS A 145 -2.75 -5.26 3.17
CA HIS A 145 -3.54 -4.70 2.09
C HIS A 145 -4.73 -3.88 2.60
N VAL A 146 -5.45 -4.38 3.61
CA VAL A 146 -6.60 -3.68 4.19
C VAL A 146 -6.14 -2.43 4.93
N ASP A 147 -5.12 -2.53 5.78
CA ASP A 147 -4.61 -1.41 6.57
C ASP A 147 -4.03 -0.28 5.71
N SER A 148 -3.56 -0.61 4.50
CA SER A 148 -3.03 0.36 3.53
C SER A 148 -4.00 0.81 2.46
N ASP A 149 -5.30 0.50 2.59
CA ASP A 149 -6.30 0.80 1.55
C ASP A 149 -5.87 0.30 0.15
N PHE A 150 -5.20 -0.85 0.11
CA PHE A 150 -4.69 -1.52 -1.09
C PHE A 150 -3.67 -0.68 -1.89
N ALA A 151 -2.99 0.26 -1.24
CA ALA A 151 -1.97 1.14 -1.81
C ALA A 151 -1.01 0.49 -2.81
N ALA A 152 -0.22 -0.49 -2.36
CA ALA A 152 0.80 -1.14 -3.17
C ALA A 152 0.22 -1.88 -4.38
N LEU A 153 -0.99 -2.44 -4.23
CA LEU A 153 -1.72 -3.07 -5.32
C LEU A 153 -2.13 -2.03 -6.37
N LEU A 154 -2.67 -0.90 -5.92
CA LEU A 154 -3.11 0.17 -6.79
C LEU A 154 -1.92 0.85 -7.50
N ASP A 155 -0.78 1.05 -6.82
CA ASP A 155 0.44 1.62 -7.41
C ASP A 155 1.01 0.71 -8.50
N ARG A 156 0.92 -0.61 -8.29
CA ARG A 156 1.36 -1.60 -9.28
C ARG A 156 0.45 -1.68 -10.50
N ILE A 157 -0.85 -1.42 -10.35
CA ILE A 157 -1.84 -1.46 -11.44
C ILE A 157 -1.89 -0.14 -12.22
N ALA A 158 -1.94 0.97 -11.49
CA ALA A 158 -1.95 2.32 -12.04
C ALA A 158 -1.04 3.18 -11.15
N PRO A 159 0.26 3.27 -11.51
CA PRO A 159 1.19 4.15 -10.83
C PRO A 159 0.61 5.56 -10.81
N ALA A 160 0.70 6.25 -9.66
CA ALA A 160 0.27 7.64 -9.58
C ALA A 160 1.02 8.48 -10.63
N PRO A 161 0.41 9.53 -11.20
CA PRO A 161 1.08 10.35 -12.20
C PRO A 161 2.30 11.07 -11.59
N ASN A 162 3.49 10.64 -12.06
CA ASN A 162 4.79 11.31 -12.09
C ASN A 162 5.54 11.63 -10.77
N GLY A 163 6.57 10.82 -10.50
CA GLY A 163 7.68 11.05 -9.55
C GLY A 163 8.03 9.75 -8.79
N PRO A 164 9.31 9.40 -8.52
CA PRO A 164 9.62 8.32 -7.58
C PRO A 164 8.90 8.59 -6.24
N PRO A 165 8.48 7.55 -5.48
CA PRO A 165 7.65 7.70 -4.28
C PRO A 165 8.19 8.69 -3.24
N ASP A 166 9.51 8.89 -3.22
CA ASP A 166 10.20 9.85 -2.37
C ASP A 166 10.01 11.31 -2.83
N ASP A 167 9.94 11.58 -4.13
CA ASP A 167 9.79 12.94 -4.66
C ASP A 167 8.37 13.48 -4.41
N ALA A 168 7.35 12.64 -4.58
CA ALA A 168 5.96 13.03 -4.29
C ALA A 168 5.69 13.19 -2.78
N PHE A 169 6.30 12.34 -1.95
CA PHE A 169 6.23 12.45 -0.49
C PHE A 169 6.95 13.71 0.00
N ARG A 170 8.17 13.97 -0.49
CA ARG A 170 8.93 15.19 -0.21
C ARG A 170 8.22 16.44 -0.71
N ALA A 171 7.61 16.40 -1.89
CA ALA A 171 6.81 17.52 -2.41
C ALA A 171 5.64 17.85 -1.48
N ARG A 172 4.91 16.83 -0.99
CA ARG A 172 3.81 17.05 -0.05
C ARG A 172 4.29 17.61 1.30
N ILE A 173 5.38 17.08 1.85
CA ILE A 173 5.99 17.64 3.08
C ILE A 173 6.37 19.11 2.86
N THR A 174 6.97 19.42 1.71
CA THR A 174 7.37 20.78 1.35
C THR A 174 6.15 21.70 1.26
N ASP A 175 5.03 21.23 0.69
CA ASP A 175 3.77 22.00 0.60
C ASP A 175 3.14 22.29 1.97
N GLU A 176 3.19 21.32 2.89
CA GLU A 176 2.69 21.47 4.26
C GLU A 176 3.52 22.48 5.06
N ILE A 177 4.85 22.37 5.00
CA ILE A 177 5.78 23.32 5.61
C ILE A 177 5.58 24.70 5.01
N ARG A 178 5.42 24.82 3.69
CA ARG A 178 5.11 26.09 3.02
C ARG A 178 3.86 26.73 3.62
N ARG A 179 2.79 25.96 3.82
CA ARG A 179 1.55 26.48 4.40
C ARG A 179 1.75 27.00 5.83
N ILE A 180 2.46 26.26 6.67
CA ILE A 180 2.78 26.67 8.05
C ILE A 180 3.56 27.99 8.05
N LEU A 181 4.62 28.07 7.23
CA LEU A 181 5.51 29.23 7.14
C LEU A 181 4.86 30.45 6.46
N THR A 182 3.71 30.27 5.79
CA THR A 182 2.93 31.40 5.24
C THR A 182 2.22 32.20 6.33
N HIS A 183 1.98 31.62 7.51
CA HIS A 183 1.25 32.27 8.61
C HIS A 183 2.17 32.94 9.65
N GLY A 184 3.36 32.38 9.89
CA GLY A 184 4.29 32.87 10.92
C GLY A 184 5.37 33.81 10.39
N ASN A 185 5.09 35.11 10.23
CA ASN A 185 6.04 36.05 9.60
C ASN A 185 7.41 36.10 10.32
N ARG A 186 7.44 36.13 11.66
CA ARG A 186 8.71 36.20 12.43
C ARG A 186 9.51 34.89 12.41
N LEU A 187 8.83 33.76 12.51
CA LEU A 187 9.50 32.44 12.45
C LEU A 187 10.10 32.23 11.05
N SER A 188 9.38 32.60 10.00
CA SER A 188 9.86 32.54 8.62
C SER A 188 11.05 33.47 8.38
N GLU A 189 11.02 34.70 8.91
CA GLU A 189 12.15 35.62 8.88
C GLU A 189 13.39 35.06 9.60
N ALA A 190 13.21 34.48 10.79
CA ALA A 190 14.29 33.87 11.56
C ALA A 190 14.89 32.65 10.86
N LEU A 191 14.06 31.81 10.22
CA LEU A 191 14.50 30.67 9.42
C LEU A 191 15.25 31.11 8.16
N GLN A 192 14.80 32.18 7.50
CA GLN A 192 15.47 32.73 6.32
C GLN A 192 16.86 33.29 6.69
N ALA A 193 16.98 33.94 7.85
CA ALA A 193 18.27 34.40 8.38
C ALA A 193 19.20 33.22 8.70
N ALA A 194 18.69 32.19 9.40
CA ALA A 194 19.46 31.00 9.74
C ALA A 194 19.98 30.24 8.50
N LEU A 195 19.16 30.10 7.45
CA LEU A 195 19.58 29.51 6.17
C LEU A 195 20.71 30.31 5.50
N SER A 196 20.64 31.63 5.58
CA SER A 196 21.64 32.53 5.01
C SER A 196 22.96 32.42 5.77
N ASP A 197 22.91 32.38 7.10
CA ASP A 197 24.08 32.22 7.97
C ASP A 197 24.74 30.83 7.81
N ALA A 198 23.94 29.79 7.56
CA ALA A 198 24.41 28.44 7.28
C ALA A 198 25.00 28.26 5.87
N GLY A 199 24.90 29.27 4.99
CA GLY A 199 25.39 29.21 3.62
C GLY A 199 24.61 28.23 2.72
N ILE A 200 23.37 27.90 3.07
CA ILE A 200 22.53 26.99 2.29
C ILE A 200 21.96 27.75 1.09
N PRO A 201 22.17 27.27 -0.14
CA PRO A 201 21.70 27.98 -1.33
C PRO A 201 20.17 28.04 -1.36
N PRO A 202 19.58 29.21 -1.68
CA PRO A 202 18.13 29.34 -1.75
C PRO A 202 17.55 28.51 -2.90
N ALA A 203 16.50 27.76 -2.59
CA ALA A 203 15.66 27.06 -3.56
C ALA A 203 14.52 27.97 -4.04
N ALA A 204 13.45 27.37 -4.59
CA ALA A 204 12.28 28.11 -5.09
C ALA A 204 11.59 28.95 -4.01
N ASP A 205 11.64 28.51 -2.75
CA ASP A 205 11.12 29.23 -1.58
C ASP A 205 11.78 28.73 -0.27
N LEU A 206 11.40 29.35 0.86
CA LEU A 206 11.90 29.03 2.19
C LEU A 206 11.66 27.55 2.57
N ALA A 207 10.47 27.01 2.28
CA ALA A 207 10.13 25.63 2.59
C ALA A 207 10.94 24.63 1.76
N ALA A 208 11.13 24.90 0.47
CA ALA A 208 11.95 24.11 -0.43
C ALA A 208 13.43 24.12 0.01
N SER A 209 13.92 25.27 0.47
CA SER A 209 15.29 25.41 0.98
C SER A 209 15.49 24.61 2.27
N LEU A 210 14.50 24.66 3.17
CA LEU A 210 14.50 23.92 4.43
C LEU A 210 14.43 22.40 4.21
N CYS A 211 13.60 21.94 3.27
CA CYS A 211 13.44 20.51 2.95
C CYS A 211 14.57 19.92 2.11
N ALA A 212 15.40 20.76 1.48
CA ALA A 212 16.58 20.36 0.73
C ALA A 212 17.82 20.17 1.61
N ALA A 213 17.82 20.74 2.82
CA ALA A 213 18.87 20.51 3.80
C ALA A 213 18.81 19.08 4.36
N ASP A 214 19.95 18.62 4.89
CA ASP A 214 19.98 17.38 5.67
C ASP A 214 18.98 17.48 6.85
N PRO A 215 18.12 16.48 7.11
CA PRO A 215 17.06 16.61 8.11
C PRO A 215 17.56 16.90 9.53
N GLU A 216 18.68 16.33 9.94
CA GLU A 216 19.25 16.55 11.27
C GLU A 216 19.74 18.00 11.38
N LYS A 217 20.45 18.49 10.37
CA LYS A 217 20.87 19.91 10.29
C LYS A 217 19.69 20.87 10.17
N ALA A 218 18.65 20.51 9.44
CA ALA A 218 17.45 21.34 9.29
C ALA A 218 16.73 21.54 10.64
N LEU A 219 16.80 20.55 11.52
CA LEU A 219 16.25 20.64 12.88
C LEU A 219 17.19 21.39 13.82
N GLU A 220 18.45 20.96 13.92
CA GLU A 220 19.42 21.44 14.90
C GLU A 220 19.96 22.84 14.60
N ASP A 221 20.28 23.11 13.33
CA ASP A 221 20.96 24.34 12.92
C ASP A 221 19.99 25.42 12.46
N LEU A 222 18.77 25.03 12.03
CA LEU A 222 17.79 25.97 11.46
C LEU A 222 16.54 26.12 12.32
N LEU A 223 15.75 25.05 12.49
CA LEU A 223 14.43 25.16 13.13
C LEU A 223 14.52 25.50 14.63
N PHE A 224 15.34 24.79 15.40
CA PHE A 224 15.45 25.05 16.84
C PHE A 224 16.02 26.43 17.17
N PRO A 225 17.12 26.90 16.53
CA PRO A 225 17.64 28.24 16.78
C PRO A 225 16.65 29.33 16.40
N ALA A 226 15.99 29.21 15.24
CA ALA A 226 14.98 30.18 14.77
C ALA A 226 13.76 30.22 15.69
N THR A 227 13.29 29.06 16.17
CA THR A 227 12.18 28.97 17.12
C THR A 227 12.54 29.65 18.43
N ARG A 228 13.73 29.34 18.97
CA ARG A 228 14.19 29.89 20.25
C ARG A 228 14.38 31.41 20.18
N SER A 229 15.00 31.92 19.12
CA SER A 229 15.22 33.37 18.96
C SER A 229 13.90 34.12 18.78
N THR A 230 12.94 33.53 18.05
CA THR A 230 11.62 34.13 17.85
C THR A 230 10.82 34.18 19.16
N LEU A 231 10.73 33.07 19.89
CA LEU A 231 9.95 32.99 21.13
C LEU A 231 10.56 33.85 22.26
N ALA A 232 11.88 34.02 22.30
CA ALA A 232 12.55 34.87 23.30
C ALA A 232 12.14 36.35 23.20
N LEU A 233 11.60 36.78 22.05
CA LEU A 233 11.15 38.15 21.79
C LEU A 233 9.65 38.35 22.04
N LEU A 234 8.91 37.29 22.38
CA LEU A 234 7.46 37.31 22.53
C LEU A 234 7.06 37.14 24.00
N ASP A 235 5.98 37.81 24.42
CA ASP A 235 5.37 37.60 25.73
C ASP A 235 4.66 36.22 25.74
N PRO A 236 5.00 35.29 26.64
CA PRO A 236 4.36 33.97 26.74
C PRO A 236 2.84 34.01 26.95
N ARG A 237 2.29 35.13 27.41
CA ARG A 237 0.84 35.31 27.63
C ARG A 237 0.10 35.78 26.37
N HIS A 238 0.83 36.19 25.34
CA HIS A 238 0.25 36.74 24.12
C HIS A 238 -0.06 35.63 23.09
N GLN A 239 -1.13 35.81 22.32
CA GLN A 239 -1.57 34.84 21.31
C GLN A 239 -0.48 34.56 20.27
N GLU A 240 0.31 35.57 19.91
CA GLU A 240 1.43 35.46 18.97
C GLU A 240 2.49 34.44 19.42
N PHE A 241 2.74 34.31 20.73
CA PHE A 241 3.64 33.28 21.26
C PHE A 241 3.07 31.88 21.04
N ALA A 242 1.77 31.69 21.35
CA ALA A 242 1.10 30.41 21.18
C ALA A 242 1.02 30.00 19.70
N ASP A 243 0.74 30.94 18.80
CA ASP A 243 0.69 30.70 17.36
C ASP A 243 2.08 30.34 16.82
N THR A 244 3.11 31.12 17.16
CA THR A 244 4.51 30.84 16.79
C THR A 244 4.98 29.48 17.29
N TRP A 245 4.64 29.12 18.53
CA TRP A 245 4.96 27.81 19.10
C TRP A 245 4.23 26.67 18.37
N ASN A 246 2.98 26.87 17.97
CA ASN A 246 2.22 25.88 17.24
C ASN A 246 2.77 25.68 15.82
N ASP A 247 3.13 26.75 15.14
CA ASP A 247 3.76 26.70 13.82
C ASP A 247 5.11 25.99 13.88
N ALA A 248 5.95 26.31 14.88
CA ALA A 248 7.24 25.64 15.09
C ALA A 248 7.08 24.13 15.36
N LYS A 249 6.12 23.73 16.20
CA LYS A 249 5.83 22.31 16.45
C LYS A 249 5.32 21.60 15.20
N ALA A 250 4.47 22.26 14.41
CA ALA A 250 3.96 21.70 13.17
C ALA A 250 5.09 21.51 12.14
N ALA A 251 5.97 22.51 12.00
CA ALA A 251 7.14 22.42 11.13
C ALA A 251 8.10 21.31 11.58
N LEU A 252 8.37 21.19 12.89
CA LEU A 252 9.17 20.10 13.47
C LEU A 252 8.61 18.72 13.10
N ALA A 253 7.29 18.55 13.26
CA ALA A 253 6.64 17.29 12.95
C ALA A 253 6.81 16.91 11.48
N TRP A 254 6.61 17.86 10.55
CA TRP A 254 6.75 17.61 9.13
C TRP A 254 8.21 17.38 8.70
N LEU A 255 9.17 18.12 9.25
CA LEU A 255 10.60 17.91 8.98
C LEU A 255 11.11 16.57 9.53
N SER A 256 10.62 16.14 10.69
CA SER A 256 11.01 14.85 11.28
C SER A 256 10.66 13.67 10.37
N LEU A 257 9.66 13.82 9.49
CA LEU A 257 9.31 12.80 8.51
C LEU A 257 10.29 12.69 7.34
N LEU A 258 11.08 13.73 7.08
CA LEU A 258 12.18 13.69 6.13
C LEU A 258 13.36 12.87 6.68
N ALA A 259 13.48 12.77 8.01
CA ALA A 259 14.49 11.96 8.70
C ALA A 259 14.12 10.47 8.79
N VAL A 260 12.83 10.14 8.64
CA VAL A 260 12.37 8.76 8.54
C VAL A 260 12.50 8.32 7.08
N ASP A 261 13.27 7.27 6.80
CA ASP A 261 13.36 6.68 5.46
C ASP A 261 11.95 6.39 4.96
N GLY A 262 11.55 7.02 3.84
CA GLY A 262 10.25 6.82 3.22
C GLY A 262 9.92 5.34 3.10
N ALA A 263 10.89 4.51 2.70
CA ALA A 263 10.72 3.07 2.53
C ALA A 263 10.27 2.33 3.82
N SER A 264 10.56 2.88 5.00
CA SER A 264 10.19 2.32 6.32
C SER A 264 8.78 2.70 6.79
N LEU A 265 8.19 3.76 6.24
CA LEU A 265 6.81 4.17 6.51
C LEU A 265 5.86 3.57 5.46
N GLY A 266 4.89 2.76 5.90
CA GLY A 266 3.83 2.26 5.01
C GLY A 266 2.92 3.39 4.50
N LEU A 267 2.33 3.24 3.31
CA LEU A 267 1.49 4.30 2.70
C LEU A 267 0.30 4.70 3.59
N ALA A 268 -0.21 3.78 4.44
CA ALA A 268 -1.25 4.08 5.43
C ALA A 268 -0.83 5.16 6.43
N GLN A 269 0.38 5.01 6.97
CA GLN A 269 0.97 5.97 7.89
C GLN A 269 1.32 7.26 7.13
N ARG A 270 1.84 7.16 5.90
CA ARG A 270 2.09 8.35 5.07
C ARG A 270 0.80 9.12 4.74
N ASN A 271 -0.31 8.44 4.47
CA ASN A 271 -1.64 9.01 4.17
C ASN A 271 -2.35 9.56 5.42
N ALA A 272 -2.23 8.89 6.57
CA ALA A 272 -2.74 9.40 7.84
C ALA A 272 -1.99 10.65 8.31
N LEU A 273 -0.69 10.74 8.01
CA LEU A 273 0.14 11.91 8.21
C LEU A 273 -0.32 13.08 7.34
N ALA A 274 -0.42 12.78 6.06
CA ALA A 274 -0.97 13.59 4.99
C ALA A 274 -2.35 14.21 5.26
N ASP A 275 -3.24 13.49 5.95
CA ASP A 275 -4.60 13.94 6.25
C ASP A 275 -4.71 14.62 7.63
N GLY A 276 -3.58 14.87 8.32
CA GLY A 276 -3.54 15.47 9.66
C GLY A 276 -4.15 14.59 10.75
N ARG A 277 -4.24 13.27 10.52
CA ARG A 277 -4.91 12.29 11.38
C ARG A 277 -3.97 11.44 12.22
N LEU A 278 -2.66 11.60 12.06
CA LEU A 278 -1.68 10.89 12.87
C LEU A 278 -1.40 11.65 14.17
N SER A 279 -1.65 10.97 15.28
CA SER A 279 -1.05 11.29 16.57
C SER A 279 0.27 10.54 16.67
N PHE A 280 1.38 11.27 16.66
CA PHE A 280 2.66 10.73 17.08
C PHE A 280 2.87 11.20 18.53
N GLU A 281 3.23 10.26 19.41
CA GLU A 281 3.93 10.59 20.64
C GLU A 281 5.41 10.66 20.29
N ILE A 282 5.93 11.87 20.08
CA ILE A 282 7.38 12.05 20.02
C ILE A 282 7.83 12.24 21.46
N VAL A 283 8.53 11.24 21.99
CA VAL A 283 9.18 11.30 23.29
C VAL A 283 10.50 12.03 23.09
N VAL A 284 10.59 13.27 23.55
CA VAL A 284 11.84 14.03 23.57
C VAL A 284 12.43 13.91 24.97
N GLU A 285 13.51 13.15 25.13
CA GLU A 285 14.29 13.16 26.36
C GLU A 285 15.15 14.42 26.38
N THR A 286 14.78 15.39 27.23
CA THR A 286 15.63 16.54 27.52
C THR A 286 16.33 16.34 28.87
N PRO A 287 17.49 16.99 29.13
CA PRO A 287 18.20 16.90 30.40
C PRO A 287 17.39 17.35 31.64
N LEU A 288 16.20 17.95 31.45
CA LEU A 288 15.31 18.43 32.50
C LEU A 288 14.01 17.62 32.64
N GLY A 289 13.85 16.52 31.90
CA GLY A 289 12.68 15.64 31.97
C GLY A 289 12.13 15.26 30.60
N VAL A 290 11.29 14.22 30.61
CA VAL A 290 10.59 13.72 29.42
C VAL A 290 9.43 14.67 29.08
N GLU A 291 9.46 15.30 27.91
CA GLU A 291 8.30 16.00 27.35
C GLU A 291 7.64 15.13 26.27
N LEU A 292 6.33 14.89 26.45
CA LEU A 292 5.45 14.25 25.48
C LEU A 292 4.85 15.31 24.56
N VAL A 293 5.30 15.36 23.30
CA VAL A 293 4.71 16.25 22.30
C VAL A 293 3.64 15.49 21.52
N SER A 294 2.37 15.74 21.82
CA SER A 294 1.23 15.20 21.07
C SER A 294 0.60 16.28 20.17
N SER A 295 0.41 15.96 18.88
CA SER A 295 -0.32 16.80 17.92
C SER A 295 -1.85 16.58 18.01
N ARG A 296 -2.49 17.03 19.09
CA ARG A 296 -3.97 17.04 19.13
C ARG A 296 -4.52 18.20 18.31
N HIS A 297 -4.95 17.94 17.07
CA HIS A 297 -5.82 18.86 16.33
C HIS A 297 -7.25 18.74 16.86
N ARG A 298 -7.84 19.84 17.33
CA ARG A 298 -9.23 19.87 17.83
C ARG A 298 -10.21 19.58 16.69
N GLN A 299 -10.90 18.45 16.74
CA GLN A 299 -12.23 18.35 16.15
C GLN A 299 -13.21 19.07 17.08
N SER A 300 -13.48 20.35 16.79
CA SER A 300 -14.62 21.02 17.40
C SER A 300 -15.90 20.52 16.74
N ALA A 301 -16.73 19.87 17.54
CA ALA A 301 -18.04 19.36 17.20
C ALA A 301 -18.98 20.46 16.69
N ILE A 302 -19.67 20.18 15.58
CA ILE A 302 -20.97 20.77 15.27
C ILE A 302 -22.00 19.65 15.39
N CYS A 303 -22.42 19.39 16.62
CA CYS A 303 -23.77 18.92 16.92
C CYS A 303 -24.37 19.98 17.84
N ALA A 304 -25.24 20.83 17.29
CA ALA A 304 -26.14 21.65 18.06
C ALA A 304 -27.57 21.19 17.74
N HIS A 305 -28.34 21.06 18.82
CA HIS A 305 -29.78 20.85 18.86
C HIS A 305 -30.56 21.90 18.05
#